data_AF-A0A968I836-F1
#
_entry.id   AF-A0A968I836-F1
#
_cell.length_a   1.000
_cell.length_b   1.000
_cell.length_c   1.000
_cell.angle_alpha   90.00
_cell.angle_beta   90.00
_cell.angle_gamma   90.00
#
_symmetry.space_group_name_H-M   'P 1'
#
loop_
_entity.id
_entity.type
_entity.pdbx_description
1 polymer ?
#
loop_
_entity_poly.entity_id
_entity_poly.type
_entity_poly.pdbx_seq_one_letter_code
_entity_poly.pdbx_strand_id
1 'polypeptide(L)'
;GRKSKTAHPCASDSSFRGLGFAPDGKNGWLVGTSGSIDALLFSSTDGGTSWKDVTASIRALAPRHRLHAVYAFDAAHVWVGGEGGLLLTTGN
;
A
#
# COMPACT_ATOMS: atom_id res chain seq x y z
N GLY A 1 -3.62 10.74 -27.88
CA GLY A 1 -3.91 11.45 -26.62
C GLY A 1 -2.88 11.07 -25.58
N ARG A 2 -2.09 12.02 -25.08
CA ARG A 2 -1.09 11.76 -24.03
C ARG A 2 -1.81 11.70 -22.68
N LYS A 3 -1.77 10.56 -21.99
CA LYS A 3 -2.26 10.47 -20.61
C LYS A 3 -1.34 11.32 -19.72
N SER A 4 -1.94 12.31 -19.05
CA SER A 4 -1.27 13.12 -18.03
C SER A 4 -0.83 12.21 -16.89
N LYS A 5 0.47 12.14 -16.62
CA LYS A 5 1.02 11.50 -15.42
C LYS A 5 1.23 12.61 -14.39
N THR A 6 0.32 12.75 -13.44
CA THR A 6 0.54 13.58 -12.26
C THR A 6 1.48 12.84 -11.32
N ALA A 7 2.73 13.29 -11.26
CA ALA A 7 3.67 12.86 -10.23
C ALA A 7 3.38 13.64 -8.95
N HIS A 8 3.00 12.95 -7.88
CA HIS A 8 2.97 13.56 -6.55
C HIS A 8 4.42 13.76 -6.10
N PRO A 9 4.80 14.95 -5.57
CA PRO A 9 6.14 15.15 -5.04
C PRO A 9 6.33 14.21 -3.85
N CYS A 10 7.00 13.10 -4.12
CA CYS A 10 7.46 12.14 -3.14
C CYS A 10 8.55 12.84 -2.31
N ALA A 11 8.33 12.99 -1.00
CA ALA A 11 9.41 13.31 -0.08
C ALA A 11 10.57 12.37 -0.40
N SER A 12 11.77 12.92 -0.57
CA SER A 12 12.95 12.38 -1.27
C SER A 12 13.52 11.04 -0.78
N ASP A 13 12.75 10.27 -0.02
CA ASP A 13 13.16 9.01 0.60
C ASP A 13 12.02 7.97 0.64
N SER A 14 10.96 8.11 -0.18
CA SER A 14 9.90 7.07 -0.24
C SER A 14 10.21 6.02 -1.31
N SER A 15 10.18 4.75 -0.91
CA SER A 15 10.39 3.58 -1.75
C SER A 15 9.14 2.70 -1.72
N PHE A 16 8.48 2.57 -2.86
CA PHE A 16 7.38 1.61 -3.04
C PHE A 16 7.94 0.23 -3.33
N ARG A 17 7.35 -0.79 -2.70
CA ARG A 17 7.89 -2.16 -2.67
C ARG A 17 6.91 -3.21 -3.18
N GLY A 18 5.62 -2.99 -2.99
CA GLY A 18 4.58 -3.92 -3.44
C GLY A 18 3.35 -3.18 -3.95
N LEU A 19 2.73 -3.73 -4.99
CA LEU A 19 1.48 -3.26 -5.58
C LEU A 19 0.64 -4.48 -5.90
N GLY A 20 -0.63 -4.47 -5.48
CA GLY A 20 -1.57 -5.54 -5.75
C GLY A 20 -2.96 -4.98 -6.01
N PHE A 21 -3.69 -5.62 -6.91
CA PHE A 21 -5.09 -5.33 -7.19
C PHE A 21 -5.94 -6.56 -6.95
N ALA A 22 -7.16 -6.35 -6.47
CA ALA A 22 -8.18 -7.37 -6.46
C ALA A 22 -8.59 -7.73 -7.90
N PRO A 23 -9.16 -8.93 -8.13
CA PRO A 23 -9.62 -9.37 -9.46
C PRO A 23 -10.66 -8.44 -10.11
N ASP A 24 -11.35 -7.60 -9.33
CA ASP A 24 -12.29 -6.60 -9.84
C ASP A 24 -11.63 -5.45 -10.61
N GLY A 25 -10.30 -5.32 -10.54
CA GLY A 25 -9.51 -4.29 -11.21
C GLY A 25 -9.74 -2.87 -10.71
N LYS A 26 -10.52 -2.69 -9.63
CA LYS A 26 -10.85 -1.40 -9.02
C LYS A 26 -10.14 -1.20 -7.70
N ASN A 27 -10.15 -2.23 -6.85
CA ASN A 27 -9.57 -2.17 -5.52
C ASN A 27 -8.08 -2.51 -5.58
N GLY A 28 -7.24 -1.57 -5.14
CA GLY A 28 -5.79 -1.70 -5.21
C GLY A 28 -5.10 -1.25 -3.93
N TRP A 29 -3.94 -1.82 -3.66
CA TRP A 29 -3.11 -1.50 -2.50
C TRP A 29 -1.66 -1.36 -2.92
N LEU A 30 -1.03 -0.30 -2.43
CA LEU A 30 0.36 0.04 -2.66
C LEU A 30 1.06 0.13 -1.32
N VAL A 31 2.14 -0.63 -1.17
CA VAL A 31 2.92 -0.70 0.06
C VAL A 31 4.35 -0.26 -0.18
N GLY A 32 4.96 0.27 0.86
CA GLY A 32 6.34 0.71 0.78
C GLY A 32 6.86 1.25 2.10
N THR A 33 7.84 2.12 1.97
CA THR A 33 8.56 2.73 3.09
C THR A 33 8.83 4.19 2.82
N SER A 34 8.66 5.04 3.83
CA SER A 34 9.16 6.41 3.85
C SER A 34 10.38 6.48 4.77
N GLY A 35 11.51 6.95 4.23
CA GLY A 35 12.79 6.90 4.95
C GLY A 35 13.21 5.48 5.29
N SER A 36 13.96 5.33 6.39
CA SER A 36 14.56 4.04 6.75
C SER A 36 13.59 3.01 7.36
N ILE A 37 12.52 3.46 8.02
CA ILE A 37 11.72 2.60 8.91
C ILE A 37 10.20 2.79 8.85
N ASP A 38 9.67 3.87 8.26
CA ASP A 38 8.24 4.13 8.33
C ASP A 38 7.51 3.38 7.21
N ALA A 39 6.51 2.58 7.58
CA ALA A 39 5.61 1.93 6.63
C ALA A 39 4.87 2.97 5.78
N LEU A 40 4.53 2.58 4.54
CA LEU A 40 3.54 3.26 3.71
C LEU A 40 2.50 2.26 3.26
N LEU A 41 1.22 2.64 3.37
CA LEU A 41 0.09 1.90 2.81
C LEU A 41 -0.90 2.89 2.19
N PHE A 42 -1.12 2.71 0.90
CA PHE A 42 -2.15 3.42 0.14
C PHE A 42 -3.17 2.43 -0.39
N SER A 43 -4.42 2.89 -0.51
CA SER A 43 -5.51 2.14 -1.11
C SER A 43 -6.16 2.93 -2.25
N SER A 44 -6.68 2.23 -3.24
CA SER A 44 -7.43 2.77 -4.36
C SER A 44 -8.71 1.98 -4.52
N THR A 45 -9.78 2.64 -4.96
CA THR A 45 -11.08 2.03 -5.30
C THR A 45 -11.50 2.33 -6.74
N ASP A 46 -10.60 2.95 -7.53
CA ASP A 46 -10.84 3.44 -8.89
C ASP A 46 -9.77 2.96 -9.90
N GLY A 47 -9.18 1.78 -9.63
CA GLY A 47 -8.21 1.16 -10.52
C GLY A 47 -6.84 1.83 -10.50
N GLY A 48 -6.50 2.51 -9.40
CA GLY A 48 -5.23 3.23 -9.24
C GLY A 48 -5.21 4.61 -9.89
N THR A 49 -6.37 5.17 -10.25
CA THR A 49 -6.49 6.55 -10.76
C THR A 49 -6.24 7.55 -9.64
N SER A 50 -6.74 7.24 -8.43
CA SER A 50 -6.46 7.97 -7.20
C SER A 50 -6.06 7.01 -6.07
N TRP A 51 -5.27 7.53 -5.13
CA TRP A 51 -4.73 6.80 -4.00
C TRP A 51 -4.99 7.55 -2.70
N LYS A 52 -5.60 6.86 -1.74
CA LYS A 52 -5.81 7.35 -0.38
C LYS A 52 -4.73 6.80 0.54
N ASP A 53 -4.04 7.68 1.25
CA ASP A 53 -3.12 7.29 2.32
C ASP A 53 -3.92 6.71 3.49
N VAL A 54 -3.65 5.44 3.81
CA VAL A 54 -4.23 4.74 4.95
C VAL A 54 -3.14 4.23 5.90
N THR A 55 -1.93 4.75 5.80
CA THR A 55 -0.76 4.36 6.61
C THR A 55 -1.04 4.47 8.13
N ALA A 56 -1.89 5.40 8.54
CA ALA A 56 -2.28 5.56 9.93
C ALA A 56 -2.97 4.31 10.52
N SER A 57 -3.70 3.52 9.72
CA SER A 57 -4.41 2.32 10.21
C SER A 57 -3.46 1.20 10.62
N ILE A 58 -2.26 1.16 10.03
CA ILE A 58 -1.25 0.13 10.32
C ILE A 58 -0.16 0.61 11.28
N ARG A 59 0.01 1.93 11.45
CA ARG A 59 1.05 2.51 12.32
C ARG A 59 0.91 2.08 13.79
N ALA A 60 -0.32 1.87 14.25
CA ALA A 60 -0.61 1.38 15.59
C ALA A 60 -0.30 -0.13 15.77
N LEU A 61 -0.39 -0.91 14.69
CA LEU A 61 -0.20 -2.36 14.69
C LEU A 61 1.27 -2.75 14.45
N ALA A 62 1.98 -1.95 13.67
CA ALA A 62 3.34 -2.22 13.23
C ALA A 62 4.19 -0.93 13.24
N PRO A 63 4.48 -0.37 14.42
CA PRO A 63 5.33 0.81 14.51
C PRO A 63 6.74 0.46 14.02
N ARG A 64 7.21 1.19 12.99
CA ARG A 64 8.56 1.08 12.42
C ARG A 64 8.86 -0.24 11.69
N HIS A 65 7.89 -0.80 10.97
CA HIS A 65 8.13 -1.96 10.11
C HIS A 65 7.96 -1.61 8.65
N ARG A 66 8.92 -2.03 7.83
CA ARG A 66 8.85 -1.87 6.39
C ARG A 66 7.86 -2.89 5.82
N LEU A 67 7.02 -2.43 4.90
CA LEU A 67 6.10 -3.29 4.16
C LEU A 67 6.71 -3.66 2.81
N HIS A 68 6.69 -4.93 2.46
CA HIS A 68 7.40 -5.47 1.30
C HIS A 68 6.46 -6.03 0.24
N ALA A 69 5.37 -6.67 0.66
CA ALA A 69 4.49 -7.40 -0.23
C ALA A 69 3.04 -7.13 0.10
N VAL A 70 2.20 -7.23 -0.92
CA VAL A 70 0.76 -7.20 -0.79
C VAL A 70 0.13 -8.22 -1.72
N TYR A 71 -0.86 -8.95 -1.22
CA TYR A 71 -1.70 -9.86 -1.98
C TYR A 71 -3.16 -9.53 -1.69
N ALA A 72 -3.95 -9.33 -2.74
CA ALA A 72 -5.37 -9.02 -2.64
C ALA A 72 -6.18 -10.12 -3.33
N PHE A 73 -7.00 -10.84 -2.57
CA PHE A 73 -7.94 -11.81 -3.12
C PHE A 73 -9.24 -11.14 -3.53
N ASP A 74 -9.73 -10.21 -2.72
CA ASP A 74 -10.85 -9.31 -3.03
C ASP A 74 -10.73 -8.01 -2.21
N ALA A 75 -11.79 -7.19 -2.20
CA ALA A 75 -11.83 -5.93 -1.47
C ALA A 75 -11.77 -6.07 0.06
N ALA A 76 -12.16 -7.23 0.60
CA ALA A 76 -12.23 -7.50 2.03
C ALA A 76 -11.06 -8.39 2.51
N HIS A 77 -10.49 -9.22 1.64
CA HIS A 77 -9.45 -10.19 1.95
C HIS A 77 -8.11 -9.80 1.31
N VAL A 78 -7.28 -9.15 2.10
CA VAL A 78 -5.97 -8.61 1.69
C VAL A 78 -4.93 -9.02 2.72
N TRP A 79 -3.73 -9.34 2.25
CA TRP A 79 -2.58 -9.67 3.08
C TRP A 79 -1.43 -8.75 2.74
N VAL A 80 -0.83 -8.17 3.76
CA VAL A 80 0.35 -7.31 3.64
C VAL A 80 1.46 -7.89 4.49
N GLY A 81 2.58 -8.20 3.84
CA GLY A 81 3.77 -8.75 4.48
C GLY A 81 4.84 -7.68 4.70
N GLY A 82 5.50 -7.73 5.85
CA GLY A 82 6.56 -6.79 6.24
C GLY A 82 7.72 -7.45 7.01
N GLU A 83 8.62 -6.62 7.52
CA GLU A 83 9.77 -7.07 8.32
C GLU A 83 9.38 -7.83 9.58
N GLY A 84 10.31 -8.65 10.08
CA GLY A 84 10.15 -9.36 11.35
C GLY A 84 9.06 -10.44 11.34
N GLY A 85 8.60 -10.87 10.16
CA GLY A 85 7.47 -11.80 10.05
C GLY A 85 6.10 -11.12 10.20
N LEU A 86 6.04 -9.78 10.10
CA LEU A 86 4.78 -9.06 10.15
C LEU A 86 3.87 -9.51 9.00
N LEU A 87 2.69 -10.01 9.37
CA LEU A 87 1.60 -10.29 8.46
C LEU A 87 0.38 -9.52 8.95
N LEU A 88 -0.05 -8.54 8.16
CA LEU A 88 -1.31 -7.85 8.35
C LEU A 88 -2.33 -8.47 7.40
N THR A 89 -3.52 -8.73 7.90
CA THR A 89 -4.62 -9.22 7.06
C THR A 89 -5.85 -8.36 7.31
N THR A 90 -6.60 -8.11 6.24
CA THR A 90 -7.98 -7.63 6.35
C THR A 90 -8.89 -8.85 6.31
N GLY A 91 -9.76 -8.96 7.30
CA GLY A 91 -10.73 -10.03 7.43
C GLY A 91 -11.59 -9.76 8.66
N ASN A 92 -12.89 -9.82 8.47
CA ASN A 92 -13.83 -10.14 9.54
C ASN A 92 -14.30 -11.57 9.32
#